data_AF-A0A955KMY5-F1
#
_entry.id   AF-A0A955KMY5-F1
#
_cell.length_a   1.000
_cell.length_b   1.000
_cell.length_c   1.000
_cell.angle_alpha   90.00
_cell.angle_beta   90.00
_cell.angle_gamma   90.00
#
_symmetry.space_group_name_H-M   'P 1'
#
loop_
_entity.id
_entity.type
_entity.pdbx_description
1 polymer ?
#
loop_
_entity_poly.entity_id
_entity_poly.type
_entity_poly.pdbx_seq_one_letter_code
_entity_poly.pdbx_strand_id
1 'polypeptide(L)'
;MPDFNGNKPILVIDNPYIEVSDGHHTFDELYKYRMVFHMEACRLWLSEGLTVVRSKYHSNGELCFGGAYFIVVAELPTGQVSNHYKVKYEPYFDFIPGTYLPPTYDGHTPKQALHRMRLYSLGKTKKGKV
;
A
#
# COMPACT_ATOMS: atom_id res chain seq x y z
N MET A 1 5.24 14.47 -56.07
CA MET A 1 5.76 15.67 -55.38
C MET A 1 4.54 16.47 -54.97
N PRO A 2 4.02 16.28 -53.74
CA PRO A 2 2.68 16.76 -53.43
C PRO A 2 2.69 18.12 -52.73
N ASP A 3 1.73 18.92 -53.16
CA ASP A 3 1.07 20.02 -52.47
C ASP A 3 -0.37 19.60 -52.06
N PHE A 4 -0.89 20.30 -51.04
CA PHE A 4 -2.25 20.38 -50.45
C PHE A 4 -3.25 19.19 -50.53
N ASN A 5 -3.66 18.64 -49.38
CA ASN A 5 -5.07 18.65 -48.92
C ASN A 5 -5.31 17.93 -47.56
N GLY A 6 -5.78 18.71 -46.58
CA GLY A 6 -6.79 18.31 -45.60
C GLY A 6 -6.56 17.06 -44.73
N ASN A 7 -5.96 17.24 -43.55
CA ASN A 7 -6.59 16.74 -42.33
C ASN A 7 -6.17 17.56 -41.10
N LYS A 8 -7.17 17.83 -40.27
CA LYS A 8 -7.31 18.84 -39.20
C LYS A 8 -6.09 19.05 -38.30
N PRO A 9 -5.95 20.23 -37.65
CA PRO A 9 -5.17 20.32 -36.44
C PRO A 9 -5.69 19.24 -35.50
N ILE A 10 -4.82 18.31 -35.09
CA ILE A 10 -5.12 17.46 -33.95
C ILE A 10 -5.29 18.44 -32.81
N LEU A 11 -6.54 18.68 -32.42
CA LEU A 11 -6.88 19.17 -31.10
C LEU A 11 -6.20 18.19 -30.14
N VAL A 12 -5.01 18.54 -29.68
CA VAL A 12 -4.50 18.06 -28.41
C VAL A 12 -5.49 18.64 -27.42
N ILE A 13 -6.53 17.86 -27.14
CA ILE A 13 -7.47 18.19 -26.09
C ILE A 13 -6.65 18.05 -24.83
N ASP A 14 -6.25 19.19 -24.27
CA ASP A 14 -5.68 19.27 -22.94
C ASP A 14 -6.62 18.53 -21.98
N ASN A 15 -6.27 17.30 -21.64
CA ASN A 15 -6.78 16.67 -20.43
C ASN A 15 -5.84 17.16 -19.31
N PRO A 16 -6.29 18.04 -18.40
CA PRO A 16 -5.43 18.70 -17.43
C PRO A 16 -4.95 17.78 -16.28
N TYR A 17 -5.16 16.47 -16.38
CA TYR A 17 -4.63 15.49 -15.44
C TYR A 17 -3.61 14.63 -16.15
N ILE A 18 -2.34 15.05 -16.09
CA ILE A 18 -1.22 14.16 -16.38
C ILE A 18 -1.30 13.03 -15.35
N GLU A 19 -1.58 11.81 -15.80
CA GLU A 19 -1.38 10.63 -14.97
C GLU A 19 0.11 10.53 -14.68
N VAL A 20 0.48 10.74 -13.41
CA VAL A 20 1.87 10.59 -12.99
C VAL A 20 2.28 9.15 -13.28
N SER A 21 3.38 8.99 -14.01
CA SER A 21 3.85 7.71 -14.54
C SER A 21 5.38 7.65 -14.53
N ASP A 22 5.93 6.44 -14.45
CA ASP A 22 7.36 6.15 -14.66
C ASP A 22 7.72 5.87 -16.14
N GLY A 23 6.77 6.05 -17.06
CA GLY A 23 6.89 5.75 -18.49
C GLY A 23 6.45 4.33 -18.88
N HIS A 24 6.19 3.45 -17.91
CA HIS A 24 5.69 2.08 -18.13
C HIS A 24 4.39 1.80 -17.37
N HIS A 25 4.24 2.39 -16.19
CA HIS A 25 3.08 2.27 -15.32
C HIS A 25 2.65 3.63 -14.78
N THR A 26 1.37 3.80 -14.56
CA THR A 26 0.81 4.91 -13.79
C THR A 26 1.02 4.66 -12.29
N PHE A 27 1.04 5.73 -11.49
CA PHE A 27 1.09 5.59 -10.03
C PHE A 27 -0.15 4.86 -9.47
N ASP A 28 -1.30 4.94 -10.13
CA ASP A 28 -2.51 4.21 -9.73
C ASP A 28 -2.36 2.70 -9.94
N GLU A 29 -1.78 2.28 -11.07
CA GLU A 29 -1.44 0.86 -11.32
C GLU A 29 -0.45 0.33 -10.28
N LEU A 30 0.65 1.07 -10.04
CA LEU A 30 1.65 0.68 -9.04
C LEU A 30 1.05 0.63 -7.62
N TYR A 31 0.15 1.56 -7.28
CA TYR A 31 -0.59 1.54 -6.02
C TYR A 31 -1.45 0.27 -5.90
N LYS A 32 -2.18 -0.11 -6.96
CA LYS A 32 -3.00 -1.33 -7.00
C LYS A 32 -2.15 -2.59 -6.87
N TYR A 33 -1.03 -2.69 -7.59
CA TYR A 33 -0.09 -3.81 -7.43
C TYR A 33 0.46 -3.90 -6.01
N ARG A 34 0.90 -2.77 -5.42
CA ARG A 34 1.35 -2.74 -4.02
C ARG A 34 0.27 -3.24 -3.06
N MET A 35 -0.99 -2.84 -3.28
CA MET A 35 -2.11 -3.28 -2.44
C MET A 35 -2.32 -4.79 -2.53
N VAL A 36 -2.37 -5.36 -3.74
CA VAL A 36 -2.58 -6.80 -3.94
C VAL A 36 -1.40 -7.61 -3.40
N PHE A 37 -0.15 -7.21 -3.65
CA PHE A 37 1.00 -7.89 -3.07
C PHE A 37 1.01 -7.82 -1.54
N HIS A 38 0.57 -6.70 -0.95
CA HIS A 38 0.43 -6.61 0.49
C HIS A 38 -0.68 -7.53 1.03
N MET A 39 -1.81 -7.67 0.31
CA MET A 39 -2.86 -8.63 0.68
C MET A 39 -2.31 -10.07 0.72
N GLU A 40 -1.58 -10.49 -0.32
CA GLU A 40 -0.94 -11.81 -0.37
C GLU A 40 0.06 -11.99 0.78
N ALA A 41 0.89 -10.97 1.05
CA ALA A 41 1.82 -10.99 2.18
C ALA A 41 1.09 -11.14 3.52
N CYS A 42 0.00 -10.41 3.74
CA CYS A 42 -0.80 -10.53 4.96
C CYS A 42 -1.38 -11.94 5.15
N ARG A 43 -1.79 -12.62 4.06
CA ARG A 43 -2.26 -14.03 4.15
C ARG A 43 -1.14 -14.93 4.65
N LEU A 44 0.07 -14.80 4.09
CA LEU A 44 1.23 -15.58 4.50
C LEU A 44 1.61 -15.30 5.95
N TRP A 45 1.71 -14.03 6.33
CA TRP A 45 2.04 -13.62 7.70
C TRP A 45 1.04 -14.15 8.73
N LEU A 46 -0.26 -14.10 8.43
CA LEU A 46 -1.29 -14.71 9.27
C LEU A 46 -1.12 -16.24 9.35
N SER A 47 -0.80 -16.91 8.24
CA SER A 47 -0.56 -18.36 8.22
C SER A 47 0.68 -18.78 9.02
N GLU A 48 1.66 -17.88 9.15
CA GLU A 48 2.84 -18.06 10.00
C GLU A 48 2.60 -17.66 11.47
N GLY A 49 1.37 -17.25 11.82
CA GLY A 49 1.01 -16.86 13.18
C GLY A 49 1.51 -15.47 13.59
N LEU A 50 1.94 -14.63 12.64
CA LEU A 50 2.31 -13.25 12.92
C LEU A 50 1.07 -12.40 13.19
N THR A 51 1.22 -11.38 14.04
CA THR A 51 0.14 -10.42 14.28
C THR A 51 -0.04 -9.54 13.06
N VAL A 52 -1.20 -9.66 12.42
CA VAL A 52 -1.67 -8.75 11.37
C VAL A 52 -3.09 -8.33 11.71
N VAL A 53 -3.34 -7.02 11.75
CA VAL A 53 -4.66 -6.46 12.08
C VAL A 53 -5.03 -5.34 11.12
N ARG A 54 -6.33 -5.07 11.01
CA ARG A 54 -6.86 -3.88 10.33
C ARG A 54 -7.69 -3.02 11.28
N SER A 55 -7.67 -1.72 11.08
CA SER A 55 -8.50 -0.78 11.85
C SER A 55 -8.89 0.44 11.02
N LYS A 56 -10.04 1.05 11.36
CA LYS A 56 -10.46 2.37 10.85
C LYS A 56 -9.82 3.53 11.64
N TYR A 57 -9.14 3.22 12.73
CA TYR A 57 -8.54 4.18 13.65
C TYR A 57 -7.02 4.06 13.65
N HIS A 58 -6.35 5.17 13.87
CA HIS A 58 -4.96 5.21 14.30
C HIS A 58 -4.85 4.75 15.75
N SER A 59 -3.64 4.43 16.20
CA SER A 59 -3.41 3.94 17.57
C SER A 59 -3.71 4.98 18.66
N ASN A 60 -3.83 6.26 18.30
CA ASN A 60 -4.26 7.35 19.19
C ASN A 60 -5.80 7.48 19.30
N GLY A 61 -6.57 6.65 18.59
CA GLY A 61 -8.03 6.67 18.60
C GLY A 61 -8.67 7.62 17.59
N GLU A 62 -7.89 8.34 16.79
CA GLU A 62 -8.41 9.17 15.70
C GLU A 62 -8.78 8.31 14.48
N LEU A 63 -9.80 8.72 13.74
CA LEU A 63 -10.14 8.06 12.47
C LEU A 63 -9.02 8.28 11.45
N CYS A 64 -8.67 7.21 10.73
CA CYS A 64 -7.70 7.27 9.64
C CYS A 64 -8.15 8.29 8.58
N PHE A 65 -7.48 9.45 8.56
CA PHE A 65 -7.75 10.54 7.62
C PHE A 65 -9.23 10.92 7.56
N GLY A 66 -9.84 11.18 8.73
CA GLY A 66 -11.25 11.56 8.82
C GLY A 66 -12.23 10.44 8.43
N GLY A 67 -11.78 9.19 8.42
CA GLY A 67 -12.59 8.01 8.11
C GLY A 67 -12.61 7.63 6.63
N ALA A 68 -11.89 8.37 5.77
CA ALA A 68 -11.77 8.03 4.36
C ALA A 68 -10.87 6.81 4.09
N TYR A 69 -10.12 6.35 5.10
CA TYR A 69 -9.13 5.29 5.02
C TYR A 69 -9.28 4.30 6.17
N PHE A 70 -8.62 3.15 6.02
CA PHE A 70 -8.30 2.21 7.09
C PHE A 70 -6.80 1.90 7.03
N ILE A 71 -6.27 1.35 8.12
CA ILE A 71 -4.88 0.92 8.24
C ILE A 71 -4.82 -0.60 8.37
N VAL A 72 -3.80 -1.20 7.76
CA VAL A 72 -3.37 -2.57 8.03
C VAL A 72 -2.01 -2.50 8.69
N VAL A 73 -1.83 -3.20 9.80
CA VAL A 73 -0.59 -3.23 10.58
C VAL A 73 -0.15 -4.69 10.76
N ALA A 74 1.10 -4.98 10.43
CA ALA A 74 1.75 -6.26 10.65
C ALA A 74 2.97 -6.10 11.56
N GLU A 75 3.09 -6.95 12.59
CA GLU A 75 4.25 -7.01 13.48
C GLU A 75 5.19 -8.12 13.02
N LEU A 76 6.10 -7.79 12.10
CA LEU A 76 7.11 -8.75 11.62
C LEU A 76 8.23 -8.91 12.66
N PRO A 77 8.94 -10.04 12.68
CA PRO A 77 10.17 -10.20 13.48
C PRO A 77 11.26 -9.17 13.16
N THR A 78 11.20 -8.52 12.01
CA THR A 78 12.09 -7.43 11.57
C THR A 78 11.58 -6.05 11.96
N GLY A 79 10.34 -5.93 12.43
CA GLY A 79 9.69 -4.70 12.87
C GLY A 79 8.34 -4.47 12.21
N GLN A 80 7.60 -3.50 12.75
CA GLN A 80 6.26 -3.14 12.29
C GLN A 80 6.27 -2.70 10.83
N VAL A 81 5.23 -3.06 10.09
CA VAL A 81 4.93 -2.54 8.75
C VAL A 81 3.47 -2.12 8.76
N SER A 82 3.18 -0.91 8.30
CA SER A 82 1.79 -0.47 8.16
C SER A 82 1.53 0.25 6.84
N ASN A 83 0.31 0.10 6.34
CA ASN A 83 -0.15 0.76 5.12
C ASN A 83 -1.59 1.26 5.31
N HIS A 84 -1.87 2.45 4.80
CA HIS A 84 -3.22 2.98 4.71
C HIS A 84 -3.82 2.74 3.33
N TYR A 85 -5.11 2.45 3.29
CA TYR A 85 -5.87 2.28 2.06
C TYR A 85 -7.22 2.99 2.17
N LYS A 86 -7.73 3.49 1.04
CA LYS A 86 -9.08 4.08 0.98
C LYS A 86 -10.11 3.05 1.45
N VAL A 87 -11.10 3.50 2.22
CA VAL A 87 -12.11 2.61 2.85
C VAL A 87 -12.86 1.73 1.84
N LYS A 88 -13.01 2.18 0.59
CA LYS A 88 -13.60 1.37 -0.49
C LYS A 88 -12.88 0.04 -0.76
N TYR A 89 -11.62 -0.09 -0.34
CA TYR A 89 -10.83 -1.31 -0.49
C TYR A 89 -10.91 -2.23 0.74
N GLU A 90 -11.50 -1.78 1.85
CA GLU A 90 -11.59 -2.57 3.09
C GLU A 90 -12.17 -3.97 2.88
N PRO A 91 -13.22 -4.19 2.06
CA PRO A 91 -13.77 -5.53 1.83
C PRO A 91 -12.77 -6.55 1.28
N TYR A 92 -11.74 -6.10 0.55
CA TYR A 92 -10.69 -7.00 0.05
C TYR A 92 -9.78 -7.53 1.17
N PHE A 93 -9.77 -6.88 2.33
CA PHE A 93 -8.95 -7.22 3.49
C PHE A 93 -9.77 -7.88 4.63
N ASP A 94 -11.01 -8.31 4.37
CA ASP A 94 -11.89 -8.87 5.41
C ASP A 94 -11.35 -10.13 6.10
N PHE A 95 -10.43 -10.84 5.46
CA PHE A 95 -9.72 -11.98 6.05
C PHE A 95 -8.72 -11.58 7.15
N ILE A 96 -8.35 -10.29 7.24
CA ILE A 96 -7.49 -9.77 8.30
C ILE A 96 -8.37 -9.44 9.52
N PRO A 97 -7.99 -9.91 10.73
CA PRO A 97 -8.69 -9.57 11.97
C PRO A 97 -8.87 -8.05 12.15
N GLY A 98 -10.11 -7.63 12.36
CA GLY A 98 -10.43 -6.24 12.70
C GLY A 98 -10.15 -5.95 14.18
N THR A 99 -9.64 -4.76 14.47
CA THR A 99 -9.50 -4.24 15.84
C THR A 99 -9.99 -2.81 15.92
N TYR A 100 -10.43 -2.39 17.11
CA TYR A 100 -10.76 -0.98 17.35
C TYR A 100 -9.49 -0.12 17.30
N LEU A 101 -8.48 -0.42 18.13
CA LEU A 101 -7.18 0.24 18.09
C LEU A 101 -6.10 -0.73 17.59
N PRO A 102 -5.31 -0.34 16.56
CA PRO A 102 -4.15 -1.11 16.13
C PRO A 102 -2.98 -0.95 17.12
N PRO A 103 -1.92 -1.77 16.99
CA PRO A 103 -0.66 -1.55 17.70
C PRO A 103 -0.15 -0.10 17.54
N THR A 104 0.50 0.42 18.59
CA THR A 104 1.08 1.76 18.58
C THR A 104 2.06 1.91 17.42
N TYR A 105 1.89 2.96 16.63
CA TYR A 105 2.81 3.27 15.53
C TYR A 105 4.21 3.55 16.07
N ASP A 106 5.22 2.84 15.53
CA ASP A 106 6.60 2.93 16.00
C ASP A 106 7.42 4.05 15.32
N GLY A 107 6.76 4.95 14.57
CA GLY A 107 7.42 6.07 13.90
C GLY A 107 8.17 5.71 12.62
N HIS A 108 7.97 4.51 12.05
CA HIS A 108 8.72 4.08 10.88
C HIS A 108 8.38 4.86 9.61
N THR A 109 9.42 5.26 8.88
CA THR A 109 9.29 5.79 7.51
C THR A 109 8.94 4.68 6.51
N PRO A 110 8.41 5.02 5.32
CA PRO A 110 8.22 4.04 4.24
C PRO A 110 9.50 3.29 3.86
N LYS A 111 10.67 3.95 3.92
CA LYS A 111 11.98 3.32 3.66
C LYS A 111 12.31 2.26 4.71
N GLN A 112 11.98 2.49 5.98
CA GLN A 112 12.14 1.51 7.05
C GLN A 112 11.18 0.34 6.89
N ALA A 113 9.90 0.58 6.59
CA ALA A 113 8.94 -0.47 6.29
C ALA A 113 9.42 -1.38 5.13
N LEU A 114 9.86 -0.78 4.02
CA LEU A 114 10.43 -1.52 2.89
C LEU A 114 11.65 -2.36 3.30
N HIS A 115 12.55 -1.78 4.08
CA HIS A 115 13.72 -2.50 4.57
C HIS A 115 13.33 -3.69 5.46
N ARG A 116 12.34 -3.53 6.36
CA ARG A 116 11.84 -4.59 7.25
C ARG A 116 11.21 -5.74 6.47
N MET A 117 10.37 -5.42 5.47
CA MET A 117 9.79 -6.42 4.57
C MET A 117 10.91 -7.17 3.82
N ARG A 118 11.89 -6.45 3.27
CA ARG A 118 13.03 -7.07 2.57
C ARG A 118 13.83 -8.01 3.47
N LEU A 119 14.12 -7.62 4.71
CA LEU A 119 14.85 -8.49 5.65
C LEU A 119 14.04 -9.75 5.98
N TYR A 120 12.74 -9.60 6.20
CA TYR A 120 11.86 -10.72 6.51
C TYR A 120 11.77 -11.69 5.33
N SER A 121 11.59 -11.20 4.09
CA SER A 121 11.61 -12.03 2.89
C SER A 121 12.94 -12.77 2.66
N LEU A 122 14.03 -12.33 3.28
CA LEU A 122 15.34 -13.00 3.27
C LEU A 122 15.54 -13.94 4.47
N GLY A 123 14.49 -14.24 5.25
CA GLY A 123 14.53 -15.12 6.41
C GLY A 123 15.29 -14.54 7.62
N LYS A 124 15.37 -13.20 7.74
CA LYS A 124 16.08 -12.53 8.84
C LYS A 124 15.12 -12.07 9.93
N THR A 125 15.64 -11.88 11.14
CA THR A 125 14.94 -11.26 12.28
C THR A 125 15.74 -10.07 12.83
N LYS A 126 15.13 -9.25 13.71
CA LYS A 126 15.83 -8.15 14.43
C LYS A 126 17.10 -8.59 15.17
N LYS A 127 17.30 -9.89 15.45
CA LYS A 127 18.44 -10.40 16.24
C LYS A 127 19.44 -11.27 15.45
N GLY A 128 19.40 -11.26 14.11
CA GLY A 128 20.26 -12.14 13.30
C GLY A 128 19.59 -13.51 13.07
N LYS A 129 20.10 -14.25 12.07
CA LYS A 129 19.51 -15.49 11.55
C LYS A 129 19.11 -16.47 12.67
N VAL A 130 17.96 -17.11 12.50
CA VAL A 130 17.58 -18.35 13.20
C VAL A 130 18.66 -19.41 13.03
#